data_AF-A0AAV9QM37-F1
#
_entry.id   AF-A0AAV9QM37-F1
#
_cell.length_a   1.000
_cell.length_b   1.000
_cell.length_c   1.000
_cell.angle_alpha   90.00
_cell.angle_beta   90.00
_cell.angle_gamma   90.00
#
_symmetry.space_group_name_H-M   'P 1'
#
loop_
_entity.id
_entity.type
_entity.pdbx_description
1 polymer ?
#
loop_
_entity_poly.entity_id
_entity_poly.type
_entity_poly.pdbx_seq_one_letter_code
_entity_poly.pdbx_strand_id
1 'polypeptide(L)'
;MTKVKKEKVSADGEEPAAVEAGGTERSYTELIAHLNPIAQPLASRKLSKKLYKCVKKAAKVKNIRRGVKEVQKFINKGEKGIVVLAGDTLPIDVYCHLPVMCEDRNLPYAYIPSKV
;
A
#
# COMPACT_ATOMS: atom_id res chain seq x y z
N MET A 1 10.79 -14.39 36.51
CA MET A 1 11.97 -14.67 35.67
C MET A 1 11.57 -15.75 34.67
N THR A 2 11.71 -15.65 33.34
CA THR A 2 12.06 -14.52 32.45
C THR A 2 11.41 -14.78 31.07
N LYS A 3 11.13 -13.70 30.31
CA LYS A 3 10.49 -13.72 28.98
C LYS A 3 11.30 -14.51 27.93
N VAL A 4 10.64 -15.27 27.04
CA VAL A 4 10.88 -15.23 25.57
C VAL A 4 9.59 -15.62 24.83
N LYS A 5 8.85 -14.64 24.28
CA LYS A 5 7.82 -14.89 23.26
C LYS A 5 8.51 -14.80 21.90
N LYS A 6 8.88 -15.95 21.32
CA LYS A 6 9.58 -15.99 20.03
C LYS A 6 8.57 -15.85 18.88
N GLU A 7 8.47 -14.67 18.31
CA GLU A 7 7.73 -14.46 17.05
C GLU A 7 8.33 -15.34 15.95
N LYS A 8 7.47 -16.14 15.30
CA LYS A 8 7.82 -16.83 14.06
C LYS A 8 7.52 -15.89 12.89
N VAL A 9 8.57 -15.22 12.44
CA VAL A 9 8.63 -14.66 11.08
C VAL A 9 8.51 -15.82 10.10
N SER A 10 7.46 -15.86 9.29
CA SER A 10 7.31 -16.83 8.20
C SER A 10 7.82 -16.22 6.91
N ALA A 11 8.98 -16.68 6.45
CA ALA A 11 9.55 -16.33 5.15
C ALA A 11 9.37 -17.50 4.14
N ASP A 12 8.98 -17.10 2.93
CA ASP A 12 9.21 -17.69 1.60
C ASP A 12 8.69 -19.09 1.14
N GLY A 13 8.37 -19.12 -0.17
CA GLY A 13 7.92 -20.28 -0.97
C GLY A 13 6.78 -19.94 -1.98
N GLU A 14 7.07 -19.48 -3.21
CA GLU A 14 6.07 -19.02 -4.24
C GLU A 14 6.52 -19.44 -5.68
N GLU A 15 5.76 -19.37 -6.81
CA GLU A 15 4.37 -18.92 -7.05
C GLU A 15 3.57 -19.71 -8.15
N PRO A 16 4.14 -20.42 -9.17
CA PRO A 16 3.80 -20.06 -10.54
C PRO A 16 2.38 -20.47 -10.98
N ALA A 17 1.62 -19.46 -11.39
CA ALA A 17 0.53 -19.61 -12.35
C ALA A 17 0.29 -18.28 -13.10
N ALA A 18 0.38 -18.35 -14.43
CA ALA A 18 -0.18 -17.33 -15.33
C ALA A 18 -1.73 -17.32 -15.19
N VAL A 19 -2.52 -16.37 -15.71
CA VAL A 19 -2.36 -15.53 -16.92
C VAL A 19 -3.06 -14.18 -16.74
N GLU A 20 -2.46 -13.16 -17.36
CA GLU A 20 -3.01 -11.96 -18.03
C GLU A 20 -4.20 -11.15 -17.46
N ALA A 21 -3.97 -9.83 -17.34
CA ALA A 21 -4.68 -8.82 -18.16
C ALA A 21 -4.11 -7.39 -17.96
N GLY A 22 -3.24 -6.95 -18.88
CA GLY A 22 -3.05 -5.54 -19.26
C GLY A 22 -2.06 -4.68 -18.45
N GLY A 23 -0.90 -4.38 -19.06
CA GLY A 23 -0.04 -3.24 -18.72
C GLY A 23 1.39 -3.57 -18.32
N THR A 24 2.29 -3.68 -19.31
CA THR A 24 3.78 -3.71 -19.18
C THR A 24 4.37 -4.38 -17.94
N GLU A 25 4.78 -5.64 -18.07
CA GLU A 25 5.53 -6.35 -17.03
C GLU A 25 6.96 -5.80 -16.88
N ARG A 26 7.12 -4.73 -16.10
CA ARG A 26 8.38 -4.51 -15.38
C ARG A 26 8.53 -5.62 -14.36
N SER A 27 9.72 -6.21 -14.24
CA SER A 27 9.89 -7.34 -13.32
C SER A 27 9.55 -6.91 -11.90
N TYR A 28 8.91 -7.78 -11.11
CA TYR A 28 8.50 -7.42 -9.74
C TYR A 28 9.70 -7.01 -8.88
N THR A 29 10.87 -7.55 -9.21
CA THR A 29 12.21 -7.18 -8.71
C THR A 29 12.64 -5.75 -9.07
N GLU A 30 12.43 -5.28 -10.30
CA GLU A 30 12.72 -3.88 -10.69
C GLU A 30 11.82 -2.88 -9.95
N LEU A 31 10.55 -3.23 -9.72
CA LEU A 31 9.62 -2.37 -9.00
C LEU A 31 9.99 -2.24 -7.50
N ILE A 32 10.63 -3.25 -6.92
CA ILE A 32 11.20 -3.19 -5.57
C ILE A 32 12.49 -2.34 -5.57
N ALA A 33 13.28 -2.38 -6.64
CA ALA A 33 14.52 -1.59 -6.74
C ALA A 33 14.28 -0.06 -6.82
N HIS A 34 13.11 0.36 -7.31
CA HIS A 34 12.68 1.77 -7.38
C HIS A 34 11.79 2.20 -6.19
N LEU A 35 11.70 1.35 -5.16
CA LEU A 35 10.85 1.58 -4.00
C LEU A 35 11.55 2.50 -2.99
N ASN A 36 10.87 3.55 -2.53
CA ASN A 36 11.41 4.42 -1.50
C ASN A 36 11.48 3.69 -0.13
N PRO A 37 12.47 4.03 0.73
CA PRO A 37 12.70 3.33 2.01
C PRO A 37 11.55 3.47 3.03
N ILE A 38 10.64 4.43 2.84
CA ILE A 38 9.45 4.64 3.69
C ILE A 38 8.31 3.65 3.35
N ALA A 39 8.42 2.85 2.28
CA ALA A 39 7.37 1.94 1.82
C ALA A 39 7.19 0.66 2.66
N GLN A 40 7.14 0.81 3.99
CA GLN A 40 6.77 -0.22 4.96
C GLN A 40 5.39 0.14 5.55
N PRO A 41 4.39 -0.78 5.59
CA PRO A 41 4.42 -2.18 5.13
C PRO A 41 4.09 -2.32 3.64
N LEU A 42 4.91 -3.10 2.92
CA LEU A 42 4.71 -3.41 1.50
C LEU A 42 3.70 -4.55 1.31
N ALA A 43 2.69 -4.36 0.45
CA ALA A 43 1.70 -5.36 0.13
C ALA A 43 2.23 -6.41 -0.87
N SER A 44 2.34 -7.67 -0.43
CA SER A 44 2.58 -8.85 -1.27
C SER A 44 1.69 -8.87 -2.52
N ARG A 45 2.19 -9.41 -3.64
CA ARG A 45 1.50 -9.54 -4.96
C ARG A 45 0.03 -9.97 -4.83
N LYS A 46 -0.26 -10.94 -3.96
CA LYS A 46 -1.61 -11.47 -3.69
C LYS A 46 -2.53 -10.41 -3.06
N LEU A 47 -2.00 -9.56 -2.18
CA LEU A 47 -2.72 -8.44 -1.56
C LEU A 47 -2.84 -7.26 -2.51
N SER A 48 -1.80 -6.87 -3.24
CA SER A 48 -1.87 -5.76 -4.21
C SER A 48 -2.93 -6.03 -5.29
N LYS A 49 -3.01 -7.27 -5.84
CA LYS A 49 -4.10 -7.69 -6.75
C LYS A 49 -5.50 -7.55 -6.13
N LYS A 50 -5.67 -7.81 -4.83
CA LYS A 50 -6.95 -7.62 -4.11
C LYS A 50 -7.25 -6.12 -3.90
N LEU A 51 -6.26 -5.33 -3.48
CA LEU A 51 -6.39 -3.88 -3.29
C LEU A 51 -6.81 -3.18 -4.60
N TYR A 52 -6.17 -3.49 -5.73
CA TYR A 52 -6.58 -2.96 -7.03
C TYR A 52 -8.01 -3.35 -7.42
N LYS A 53 -8.48 -4.57 -7.10
CA LYS A 53 -9.89 -4.97 -7.30
C LYS A 53 -10.84 -4.17 -6.41
N CYS A 54 -10.47 -3.89 -5.15
CA CYS A 54 -11.25 -3.03 -4.24
C CYS A 54 -11.30 -1.59 -4.74
N VAL A 55 -10.17 -1.02 -5.17
CA VAL A 55 -10.08 0.32 -5.79
C VAL A 55 -10.95 0.41 -7.05
N LYS A 56 -10.85 -0.55 -7.97
CA LYS A 56 -11.70 -0.59 -9.18
C LYS A 56 -13.20 -0.69 -8.87
N LYS A 57 -13.60 -1.34 -7.76
CA LYS A 57 -15.00 -1.37 -7.28
C LYS A 57 -15.42 -0.04 -6.67
N ALA A 58 -14.65 0.51 -5.72
CA ALA A 58 -14.97 1.76 -5.04
C ALA A 58 -14.97 2.97 -6.00
N ALA A 59 -14.18 2.94 -7.07
CA ALA A 59 -14.20 3.93 -8.15
C ALA A 59 -15.58 4.01 -8.82
N LYS A 60 -16.23 2.88 -9.10
CA LYS A 60 -17.59 2.82 -9.68
C LYS A 60 -18.64 3.42 -8.75
N VAL A 61 -18.48 3.22 -7.44
CA VAL A 61 -19.34 3.77 -6.38
C VAL A 61 -19.00 5.26 -6.08
N LYS A 62 -17.99 5.83 -6.76
CA LYS A 62 -17.45 7.18 -6.53
C LYS A 62 -16.97 7.45 -5.08
N ASN A 63 -16.78 6.40 -4.27
CA ASN A 63 -16.31 6.51 -2.89
C ASN A 63 -14.78 6.42 -2.80
N ILE A 64 -14.08 7.12 -3.71
CA ILE A 64 -12.62 7.23 -3.74
C ILE A 64 -12.21 8.69 -3.70
N ARG A 65 -11.19 8.96 -2.90
CA ARG A 65 -10.45 10.22 -2.86
C ARG A 65 -9.04 9.96 -3.39
N ARG A 66 -8.50 10.90 -4.16
CA ARG A 66 -7.25 10.71 -4.90
C ARG A 66 -6.32 11.91 -4.72
N GLY A 67 -5.09 11.62 -4.30
CA GLY A 67 -4.06 12.64 -4.05
C GLY A 67 -4.01 13.12 -2.61
N VAL A 68 -2.81 13.57 -2.22
CA VAL A 68 -2.42 13.90 -0.84
C VAL A 68 -3.38 14.86 -0.16
N LYS A 69 -3.72 15.99 -0.80
CA LYS A 69 -4.60 17.03 -0.21
C LYS A 69 -6.01 16.53 0.08
N GLU A 70 -6.55 15.62 -0.75
CA GLU A 70 -7.87 15.03 -0.49
C GLU A 70 -7.83 14.05 0.68
N VAL A 71 -6.79 13.21 0.74
CA VAL A 71 -6.60 12.22 1.81
C VAL A 71 -6.39 12.92 3.16
N GLN A 72 -5.53 13.94 3.23
CA GLN A 72 -5.36 14.79 4.42
C GLN A 72 -6.70 15.35 4.92
N LYS A 73 -7.54 15.88 4.01
CA LYS A 73 -8.86 16.44 4.36
C LYS A 73 -9.81 15.37 4.90
N PHE A 74 -9.77 14.15 4.36
CA PHE A 74 -10.56 13.01 4.84
C PHE A 74 -10.11 12.50 6.20
N ILE A 75 -8.80 12.34 6.39
CA ILE A 75 -8.20 12.01 7.69
C ILE A 75 -8.63 13.05 8.73
N ASN A 76 -8.49 14.34 8.43
CA ASN A 76 -8.85 15.44 9.34
C ASN A 76 -10.35 15.46 9.72
N LYS A 77 -11.25 15.12 8.79
CA LYS A 77 -12.69 14.94 9.07
C LYS A 77 -13.02 13.71 9.93
N GLY A 78 -12.09 12.78 10.11
CA GLY A 78 -12.31 11.54 10.86
C GLY A 78 -13.10 10.47 10.09
N GLU A 79 -13.17 10.57 8.75
CA GLU A 79 -13.80 9.53 7.93
C GLU A 79 -12.93 8.26 7.95
N LYS A 80 -13.50 7.14 8.43
CA LYS A 80 -12.77 5.86 8.58
C LYS A 80 -12.68 5.13 7.24
N GLY A 81 -11.49 4.63 6.90
CA GLY A 81 -11.24 3.92 5.65
C GLY A 81 -9.85 3.27 5.61
N ILE A 82 -9.48 2.74 4.44
CA ILE A 82 -8.14 2.21 4.16
C ILE A 82 -7.37 3.18 3.26
N VAL A 83 -6.12 3.46 3.62
CA VAL A 83 -5.23 4.31 2.80
C VAL A 83 -4.30 3.41 1.98
N VAL A 84 -4.28 3.63 0.67
CA VAL A 84 -3.38 2.91 -0.25
C VAL A 84 -2.33 3.89 -0.76
N LEU A 85 -1.07 3.61 -0.43
CA LEU A 85 0.08 4.44 -0.80
C LEU A 85 0.87 3.75 -1.91
N ALA A 86 1.51 4.54 -2.76
CA ALA A 86 2.44 4.04 -3.78
C ALA A 86 3.87 4.19 -3.27
N GLY A 87 4.72 3.18 -3.48
CA GLY A 87 6.12 3.19 -3.01
C GLY A 87 7.11 3.77 -4.02
N ASP A 88 6.71 3.94 -5.28
CA ASP A 88 7.49 4.49 -6.39
C ASP A 88 7.36 6.02 -6.55
N THR A 89 6.62 6.70 -5.64
CA THR A 89 6.43 8.14 -5.76
C THR A 89 7.65 8.94 -5.32
N LEU A 90 8.12 9.80 -6.23
CA LEU A 90 9.05 10.89 -6.00
C LEU A 90 8.26 12.23 -6.08
N PRO A 91 8.54 13.26 -5.26
CA PRO A 91 9.48 13.29 -4.13
C PRO A 91 8.89 12.69 -2.84
N ILE A 92 9.78 12.39 -1.89
CA ILE A 92 9.43 11.69 -0.64
C ILE A 92 8.62 12.59 0.33
N ASP A 93 9.00 13.86 0.43
CA ASP A 93 8.47 14.85 1.39
C ASP A 93 6.95 15.07 1.26
N VAL A 94 6.44 14.89 0.04
CA VAL A 94 5.02 15.06 -0.29
C VAL A 94 4.14 13.99 0.36
N TYR A 95 4.68 12.84 0.78
CA TYR A 95 3.90 11.79 1.45
C TYR A 95 4.45 11.27 2.79
N CYS A 96 5.65 11.70 3.22
CA CYS A 96 6.22 11.33 4.55
C CYS A 96 5.25 11.50 5.72
N HIS A 97 4.38 12.51 5.68
CA HIS A 97 3.44 12.82 6.77
C HIS A 97 2.18 11.94 6.76
N LEU A 98 1.84 11.25 5.65
CA LEU A 98 0.60 10.48 5.56
C LEU A 98 0.56 9.29 6.52
N PRO A 99 1.60 8.44 6.65
CA PRO A 99 1.62 7.34 7.60
C PRO A 99 1.43 7.82 9.04
N VAL A 100 2.15 8.87 9.45
CA VAL A 100 2.04 9.47 10.80
C VAL A 100 0.60 9.89 11.10
N MET A 101 -0.04 10.62 10.18
CA MET A 101 -1.46 11.01 10.33
C MET A 101 -2.44 9.83 10.30
N CYS A 102 -2.05 8.69 9.71
CA CYS A 102 -2.85 7.46 9.76
C CYS A 102 -2.70 6.75 11.11
N GLU A 103 -1.49 6.71 11.68
CA GLU A 103 -1.22 6.13 13.00
C GLU A 103 -1.94 6.90 14.12
N ASP A 104 -1.87 8.24 14.11
CA ASP A 104 -2.59 9.13 15.05
C ASP A 104 -4.10 8.87 15.10
N ARG A 105 -4.69 8.40 13.99
CA ARG A 105 -6.13 8.11 13.86
C ARG A 105 -6.46 6.62 13.73
N ASN A 106 -5.47 5.76 13.97
CA ASN A 106 -5.54 4.30 13.85
C ASN A 106 -6.17 3.80 12.52
N LEU A 107 -5.83 4.45 11.41
CA LEU A 107 -6.30 4.08 10.07
C LEU A 107 -5.36 3.03 9.43
N PRO A 108 -5.88 1.91 8.91
CA PRO A 108 -5.05 0.93 8.21
C PRO A 108 -4.52 1.51 6.90
N TYR A 109 -3.20 1.42 6.71
CA TYR A 109 -2.53 1.80 5.47
C TYR A 109 -1.71 0.64 4.88
N ALA A 110 -1.49 0.66 3.57
CA ALA A 110 -0.64 -0.31 2.87
C ALA A 110 0.08 0.34 1.69
N TYR A 111 1.37 0.00 1.53
CA TYR A 111 2.14 0.39 0.35
C TYR A 111 1.99 -0.63 -0.79
N ILE A 112 1.91 -0.11 -2.01
CA ILE A 112 1.90 -0.89 -3.25
C ILE A 112 3.14 -0.48 -4.06
N PRO A 113 3.87 -1.44 -4.67
CA PRO A 113 5.17 -1.13 -5.29
C PRO A 113 5.08 -0.14 -6.45
N SER A 114 4.00 -0.14 -7.23
CA SER A 114 3.77 0.90 -8.23
C SER A 114 2.38 1.52 -8.22
N LYS A 115 2.37 2.80 -8.54
CA LYS A 115 1.19 3.54 -9.01
C LYS A 115 0.70 2.94 -10.33
N VAL A 116 -0.62 2.86 -10.50
CA VAL A 116 -1.30 2.37 -11.73
C VAL A 116 -1.06 3.31 -12.91
#